data_AF-A0A1Y2EP94-F1
#
_entry.id   AF-A0A1Y2EP94-F1
#
_cell.length_a   1.000
_cell.length_b   1.000
_cell.length_c   1.000
_cell.angle_alpha   90.00
_cell.angle_beta   90.00
_cell.angle_gamma   90.00
#
_symmetry.space_group_name_H-M   'P 1'
#
loop_
_entity.id
_entity.type
_entity.pdbx_description
1 polymer ?
#
loop_
_entity_poly.entity_id
_entity_poly.type
_entity_poly.pdbx_seq_one_letter_code
_entity_poly.pdbx_strand_id
1 'polypeptide(L)'
;MKSFINIFLFMSIIAFLVNSINARSLFYNLSISKPKNSGSSDNYYVIFINNTLLKSESLKEKHQENKYIFSSLMNEIHNLIIDNKNTFEDINKFNTIKEKKPNSNKKEIEKKYLMKEGDSNIVFPISTLKDEIVLRVYLSKKLVDNIKSLDYVIDCIPYLDYNNKF
;
A
#
# COMPACT_ATOMS: atom_id res chain seq x y z
N MET A 1 -14.19 -30.68 44.18
CA MET A 1 -13.13 -29.84 43.58
C MET A 1 -12.53 -30.42 42.29
N LYS A 2 -12.12 -31.71 42.24
CA LYS A 2 -11.56 -32.33 41.02
C LYS A 2 -12.49 -32.23 39.78
N SER A 3 -13.80 -32.40 39.96
CA SER A 3 -14.78 -32.27 38.86
C SER A 3 -14.88 -30.84 38.29
N PHE A 4 -14.82 -29.82 39.15
CA PHE A 4 -14.85 -28.41 38.73
C PHE A 4 -13.58 -28.00 37.98
N ILE A 5 -12.41 -28.54 38.36
CA ILE A 5 -11.15 -28.32 37.63
C ILE A 5 -11.23 -28.86 36.19
N ASN A 6 -11.86 -30.02 35.99
CA ASN A 6 -11.99 -30.64 34.68
C ASN A 6 -12.91 -29.84 33.75
N ILE A 7 -13.98 -29.25 34.29
CA ILE A 7 -14.90 -28.39 33.52
C ILE A 7 -14.18 -27.11 33.06
N PHE A 8 -13.37 -26.50 33.93
CA PHE A 8 -12.64 -25.28 33.59
C PHE A 8 -11.59 -25.52 32.49
N LEU A 9 -10.90 -26.66 32.55
CA LEU A 9 -9.95 -27.08 31.50
C LEU A 9 -10.64 -27.29 30.15
N PHE A 10 -11.82 -27.92 30.15
CA PHE A 10 -12.60 -28.12 28.92
C PHE A 10 -13.03 -26.80 28.28
N MET A 11 -13.49 -25.83 29.07
CA MET A 11 -13.92 -24.53 28.56
C MET A 11 -12.75 -23.73 27.95
N SER A 12 -11.54 -23.85 28.51
CA SER A 12 -10.34 -23.21 27.97
C SER A 12 -9.95 -23.77 26.60
N ILE A 13 -10.04 -25.10 26.42
CA ILE A 13 -9.76 -25.76 25.14
C ILE A 13 -10.77 -25.32 24.06
N ILE A 14 -12.05 -25.23 24.42
CA ILE A 14 -13.11 -24.78 23.49
C ILE A 14 -12.86 -23.32 23.06
N ALA A 15 -12.53 -22.43 23.99
CA ALA A 15 -12.21 -21.03 23.68
C ALA A 15 -10.99 -20.90 22.75
N PHE A 16 -9.96 -21.72 22.95
CA PHE A 16 -8.77 -21.75 22.10
C PHE A 16 -9.08 -22.23 20.67
N LEU A 17 -9.95 -23.24 20.53
CA LEU A 17 -10.38 -23.76 19.23
C LEU A 17 -11.24 -22.75 18.46
N VAL A 18 -12.16 -22.04 19.13
CA VAL A 18 -12.98 -20.98 18.49
C VAL A 18 -12.11 -19.85 17.94
N ASN A 19 -11.10 -19.41 18.70
CA ASN A 19 -10.16 -18.39 18.24
C ASN A 19 -9.31 -18.87 17.04
N SER A 20 -8.97 -20.16 17.00
CA SER A 20 -8.21 -20.75 15.89
C SER A 20 -9.01 -20.86 14.58
N ILE A 21 -10.33 -21.09 14.67
CA ILE A 21 -11.22 -21.16 13.49
C ILE A 21 -11.39 -19.76 12.87
N ASN A 22 -11.51 -18.71 13.69
CA ASN A 22 -11.64 -17.33 13.21
C ASN A 22 -10.37 -16.85 12.46
N ALA A 23 -9.18 -17.29 12.86
CA ALA A 23 -7.94 -16.94 12.16
C ALA A 23 -7.85 -17.58 10.76
N ARG A 24 -8.39 -18.80 10.57
CA ARG A 24 -8.39 -19.48 9.25
C ARG A 24 -9.47 -18.95 8.30
N SER A 25 -10.62 -18.50 8.79
CA SER A 25 -11.69 -17.98 7.92
C SER A 25 -11.28 -16.66 7.25
N LEU A 26 -10.47 -15.84 7.92
CA LEU A 26 -9.85 -14.64 7.36
C LEU A 26 -8.94 -14.97 6.17
N PHE A 27 -8.10 -16.01 6.29
CA PHE A 27 -7.18 -16.43 5.22
C PHE A 27 -7.91 -17.03 4.01
N TYR A 28 -8.95 -17.85 4.25
CA TYR A 28 -9.72 -18.47 3.18
C TYR A 28 -10.55 -17.45 2.38
N ASN A 29 -11.15 -16.47 3.06
CA ASN A 29 -11.86 -15.37 2.39
C ASN A 29 -10.93 -14.46 1.58
N LEU A 30 -9.68 -14.27 2.03
CA LEU A 30 -8.65 -13.53 1.27
C LEU A 30 -8.29 -14.25 -0.05
N SER A 31 -8.29 -15.59 -0.04
CA SER A 31 -7.97 -16.41 -1.23
C SER A 31 -9.14 -16.60 -2.21
N ILE A 32 -10.39 -16.44 -1.78
CA ILE A 32 -11.60 -16.65 -2.61
C ILE A 32 -12.13 -15.37 -3.24
N SER A 33 -11.90 -14.21 -2.62
CA SER A 33 -12.06 -12.95 -3.32
C SER A 33 -10.88 -12.76 -4.27
N LYS A 34 -10.83 -13.53 -5.36
CA LYS A 34 -10.14 -13.05 -6.55
C LYS A 34 -10.79 -11.70 -6.86
N PRO A 35 -10.07 -10.57 -6.82
CA PRO A 35 -10.62 -9.34 -7.33
C PRO A 35 -11.15 -9.59 -8.72
N LYS A 36 -12.29 -9.00 -9.04
CA LYS A 36 -12.83 -8.94 -10.39
C LYS A 36 -11.94 -8.14 -11.37
N ASN A 37 -10.70 -7.85 -10.98
CA ASN A 37 -9.64 -7.20 -11.75
C ASN A 37 -8.52 -8.20 -12.09
N SER A 38 -8.89 -9.38 -12.59
CA SER A 38 -7.93 -10.29 -13.27
C SER A 38 -7.65 -9.87 -14.72
N GLY A 39 -8.19 -8.73 -15.16
CA GLY A 39 -7.88 -8.12 -16.44
C GLY A 39 -6.50 -7.45 -16.42
N SER A 40 -5.81 -7.50 -17.56
CA SER A 40 -4.52 -6.88 -17.88
C SER A 40 -4.46 -5.36 -17.72
N SER A 41 -5.50 -4.72 -17.21
CA SER A 41 -5.79 -3.30 -17.39
C SER A 41 -5.13 -2.39 -16.36
N ASP A 42 -4.82 -1.18 -16.79
CA ASP A 42 -4.33 -0.08 -15.94
C ASP A 42 -5.26 0.17 -14.75
N ASN A 43 -4.69 0.18 -13.56
CA ASN A 43 -5.46 0.31 -12.33
C ASN A 43 -4.66 0.93 -11.19
N TYR A 44 -5.34 1.14 -10.05
CA TYR A 44 -4.67 1.48 -8.81
C TYR A 44 -4.02 0.25 -8.18
N TYR A 45 -2.81 0.44 -7.71
CA TYR A 45 -1.98 -0.51 -6.97
C TYR A 45 -1.59 0.10 -5.64
N VAL A 46 -1.18 -0.77 -4.73
CA VAL A 46 -0.61 -0.45 -3.43
C VAL A 46 0.85 -0.87 -3.44
N ILE A 47 1.74 0.06 -3.13
CA ILE A 47 3.17 -0.20 -2.94
C ILE A 47 3.45 -0.14 -1.44
N PHE A 48 4.11 -1.18 -0.94
CA PHE A 48 4.63 -1.24 0.42
C PHE A 48 6.12 -0.90 0.38
N ILE A 49 6.53 0.07 1.17
CA ILE A 49 7.92 0.53 1.25
C ILE A 49 8.45 0.27 2.65
N ASN A 50 9.63 -0.31 2.73
CA ASN A 50 10.33 -0.56 3.97
C ASN A 50 10.83 0.77 4.58
N ASN A 51 10.30 1.10 5.75
CA ASN A 51 10.56 2.30 6.55
C ASN A 51 11.40 2.00 7.80
N THR A 52 11.93 0.77 7.98
CA THR A 52 12.78 0.40 9.13
C THR A 52 14.03 1.26 9.26
N LEU A 53 14.65 1.68 8.15
CA LEU A 53 15.80 2.58 8.14
C LEU A 53 15.43 4.02 8.50
N LEU A 54 14.14 4.37 8.43
CA LEU A 54 13.64 5.71 8.66
C LEU A 54 13.39 6.02 10.16
N LYS A 55 13.63 5.03 11.04
CA LYS A 55 13.14 5.02 12.43
C LYS A 55 14.22 5.03 13.52
N SER A 56 15.49 5.31 13.21
CA SER A 56 16.52 5.38 14.25
C SER A 56 16.23 6.55 15.21
N GLU A 57 16.07 6.24 16.49
CA GLU A 57 15.59 7.13 17.57
C GLU A 57 16.53 8.30 17.93
N SER A 58 17.63 8.50 17.20
CA SER A 58 18.62 9.53 17.51
C SER A 58 18.78 10.57 16.40
N LEU A 59 18.56 11.84 16.78
CA LEU A 59 19.04 13.09 16.19
C LEU A 59 18.25 13.61 14.98
N LYS A 60 17.76 14.85 15.10
CA LYS A 60 16.93 15.61 14.15
C LYS A 60 17.49 15.67 12.71
N GLU A 61 18.78 15.41 12.52
CA GLU A 61 19.47 15.37 11.23
C GLU A 61 19.10 14.12 10.41
N LYS A 62 19.00 12.93 11.03
CA LYS A 62 18.58 11.70 10.32
C LYS A 62 17.12 11.72 9.86
N HIS A 63 16.24 12.42 10.58
CA HIS A 63 14.84 12.58 10.16
C HIS A 63 14.71 13.35 8.83
N GLN A 64 15.63 14.27 8.53
CA GLN A 64 15.65 14.96 7.25
C GLN A 64 16.16 14.02 6.15
N GLU A 65 17.26 13.30 6.36
CA GLU A 65 17.78 12.31 5.41
C GLU A 65 16.73 11.25 5.03
N ASN A 66 16.00 10.75 6.02
CA ASN A 66 14.92 9.79 5.84
C ASN A 66 13.80 10.33 4.95
N LYS A 67 13.43 11.60 5.15
CA LYS A 67 12.47 12.30 4.31
C LYS A 67 13.00 12.47 2.88
N TYR A 68 14.29 12.72 2.71
CA TYR A 68 14.93 12.82 1.39
C TYR A 68 14.93 11.47 0.66
N ILE A 69 15.34 10.38 1.32
CA ILE A 69 15.32 9.03 0.72
C ILE A 69 13.91 8.69 0.25
N PHE A 70 12.91 8.88 1.11
CA PHE A 70 11.53 8.63 0.75
C PHE A 70 11.02 9.52 -0.39
N SER A 71 11.33 10.82 -0.37
CA SER A 71 11.00 11.72 -1.48
C SER A 71 11.68 11.33 -2.79
N SER A 72 12.91 10.82 -2.72
CA SER A 72 13.67 10.34 -3.88
C SER A 72 13.01 9.10 -4.48
N LEU A 73 12.67 8.12 -3.66
CA LEU A 73 11.96 6.91 -4.10
C LEU A 73 10.59 7.26 -4.71
N MET A 74 9.86 8.22 -4.12
CA MET A 74 8.58 8.68 -4.66
C MET A 74 8.76 9.33 -6.04
N ASN A 75 9.80 10.16 -6.22
CA ASN A 75 10.14 10.77 -7.49
C ASN A 75 10.61 9.74 -8.52
N GLU A 76 11.36 8.73 -8.09
CA GLU A 76 11.81 7.62 -8.94
C GLU A 76 10.62 6.82 -9.47
N ILE A 77 9.70 6.41 -8.58
CA ILE A 77 8.45 5.74 -8.96
C ILE A 77 7.64 6.63 -9.92
N HIS A 78 7.52 7.93 -9.62
CA HIS A 78 6.81 8.86 -10.49
C HIS A 78 7.45 8.95 -11.88
N ASN A 79 8.76 9.16 -11.96
CA ASN A 79 9.48 9.27 -13.23
C ASN A 79 9.36 7.97 -14.04
N LEU A 80 9.51 6.81 -13.40
CA LEU A 80 9.32 5.51 -14.04
C LEU A 80 7.94 5.39 -14.70
N ILE A 81 6.90 5.94 -14.08
CA ILE A 81 5.54 5.97 -14.63
C ILE A 81 5.44 6.94 -15.82
N ILE A 82 5.99 8.15 -15.68
CA ILE A 82 5.93 9.17 -16.74
C ILE A 82 6.71 8.72 -17.98
N ASP A 83 7.90 8.18 -17.79
CA ASP A 83 8.80 7.73 -18.85
C ASP A 83 8.20 6.54 -19.61
N ASN A 84 7.36 5.74 -18.94
CA ASN A 84 6.66 4.61 -19.52
C ASN A 84 5.16 4.86 -19.71
N LYS A 85 4.72 6.12 -19.88
CA LYS A 85 3.31 6.46 -20.11
C LYS A 85 2.69 5.77 -21.35
N ASN A 86 3.52 5.38 -22.32
CA ASN A 86 3.12 4.62 -23.50
C ASN A 86 2.71 3.17 -23.20
N THR A 87 2.97 2.67 -21.98
CA THR A 87 2.59 1.32 -21.56
C THR A 87 1.15 1.22 -21.05
N PHE A 88 0.48 2.36 -20.86
CA PHE A 88 -0.91 2.44 -20.44
C PHE A 88 -1.84 2.08 -21.61
N GLU A 89 -2.79 1.19 -21.35
CA GLU A 89 -3.87 0.85 -22.27
C GLU A 89 -4.79 2.05 -22.54
N ASP A 90 -5.08 2.86 -21.51
CA ASP A 90 -5.90 4.06 -21.62
C ASP A 90 -5.13 5.32 -21.22
N ILE A 91 -4.49 5.93 -22.23
CA ILE A 91 -3.73 7.18 -22.06
C ILE A 91 -4.62 8.37 -21.66
N ASN A 92 -5.89 8.38 -22.08
CA ASN A 92 -6.81 9.47 -21.75
C ASN A 92 -7.15 9.45 -20.26
N LYS A 93 -7.40 8.27 -19.70
CA LYS A 93 -7.60 8.09 -18.27
C LYS A 93 -6.36 8.44 -17.46
N PHE A 94 -5.17 8.04 -17.93
CA PHE A 94 -3.91 8.45 -17.32
C PHE A 94 -3.76 9.99 -17.27
N ASN A 95 -3.97 10.67 -18.40
CA ASN A 95 -3.89 12.14 -18.47
C ASN A 95 -4.94 12.81 -17.58
N THR A 96 -6.17 12.29 -17.57
CA THR A 96 -7.25 12.79 -16.71
C THR A 96 -6.89 12.72 -15.23
N ILE A 97 -6.25 11.61 -14.80
CA ILE A 97 -5.78 11.46 -13.41
C ILE A 97 -4.66 12.47 -13.14
N LYS A 98 -3.68 12.57 -14.03
CA LYS A 98 -2.52 13.46 -13.90
C LYS A 98 -2.93 14.94 -13.79
N GLU A 99 -3.81 15.40 -14.65
CA GLU A 99 -4.25 16.80 -14.76
C GLU A 99 -5.30 17.20 -13.71
N LYS A 100 -5.81 16.23 -12.93
CA LYS A 100 -6.81 16.51 -11.91
C LYS A 100 -6.27 17.53 -10.91
N LYS A 101 -7.00 18.63 -10.69
CA LYS A 101 -6.60 19.62 -9.69
C LYS A 101 -6.43 18.95 -8.31
N PRO A 102 -5.27 19.11 -7.65
CA PRO A 102 -5.06 18.53 -6.34
C PRO A 102 -6.00 19.19 -5.33
N ASN A 103 -6.62 18.37 -4.47
CA ASN A 103 -7.38 18.87 -3.33
C ASN A 103 -6.43 19.35 -2.22
N SER A 104 -6.98 19.94 -1.15
CA SER A 104 -6.19 20.45 -0.01
C SER A 104 -5.23 19.39 0.56
N ASN A 105 -5.72 18.17 0.75
CA ASN A 105 -4.94 17.07 1.33
C ASN A 105 -3.76 16.69 0.43
N LYS A 106 -3.97 16.65 -0.89
CA LYS A 106 -2.92 16.38 -1.88
C LYS A 106 -1.85 17.46 -1.87
N LYS A 107 -2.23 18.73 -1.82
CA LYS A 107 -1.27 19.85 -1.74
C LYS A 107 -0.43 19.79 -0.47
N GLU A 108 -1.04 19.42 0.66
CA GLU A 108 -0.30 19.24 1.92
C GLU A 108 0.73 18.11 1.80
N ILE A 109 0.35 17.01 1.16
CA ILE A 109 1.23 15.86 0.91
C ILE A 109 2.39 16.23 -0.02
N GLU A 110 2.13 16.98 -1.09
CA GLU A 110 3.17 17.46 -2.01
C GLU A 110 4.20 18.29 -1.26
N LYS A 111 3.75 19.23 -0.43
CA LYS A 111 4.63 20.02 0.44
C LYS A 111 5.36 19.15 1.46
N LYS A 112 4.65 18.18 2.06
CA LYS A 112 5.22 17.28 3.06
C LYS A 112 6.34 16.46 2.46
N TYR A 113 6.24 15.94 1.24
CA TYR A 113 7.24 15.04 0.66
C TYR A 113 8.06 15.66 -0.48
N LEU A 114 8.05 16.99 -0.62
CA LEU A 114 8.83 17.71 -1.63
C LEU A 114 8.55 17.24 -3.06
N MET A 115 7.30 16.85 -3.33
CA MET A 115 6.86 16.39 -4.65
C MET A 115 6.55 17.58 -5.57
N LYS A 116 6.57 17.38 -6.89
CA LYS A 116 6.13 18.42 -7.83
C LYS A 116 4.59 18.50 -7.79
N GLU A 117 4.08 19.67 -8.16
CA GLU A 117 2.63 19.90 -8.19
C GLU A 117 1.95 18.92 -9.15
N GLY A 118 0.96 18.18 -8.65
CA GLY A 118 0.21 17.17 -9.41
C GLY A 118 0.79 15.76 -9.35
N ASP A 119 2.01 15.55 -8.83
CA ASP A 119 2.59 14.21 -8.70
C ASP A 119 1.77 13.33 -7.75
N SER A 120 1.18 13.96 -6.73
CA SER A 120 0.30 13.32 -5.75
C SER A 120 -1.00 12.75 -6.35
N ASN A 121 -1.30 13.07 -7.61
CA ASN A 121 -2.42 12.48 -8.32
C ASN A 121 -2.16 11.04 -8.76
N ILE A 122 -0.91 10.76 -9.13
CA ILE A 122 -0.48 9.46 -9.64
C ILE A 122 0.07 8.63 -8.49
N VAL A 123 0.99 9.20 -7.69
CA VAL A 123 1.66 8.52 -6.58
C VAL A 123 1.22 9.20 -5.27
N PHE A 124 0.42 8.52 -4.46
CA PHE A 124 -0.20 9.11 -3.28
C PHE A 124 0.08 8.30 -2.01
N PRO A 125 0.83 8.81 -1.03
CA PRO A 125 1.00 8.13 0.26
C PRO A 125 -0.32 8.08 1.03
N ILE A 126 -0.76 6.87 1.39
CA ILE A 126 -2.01 6.64 2.12
C ILE A 126 -1.76 6.54 3.63
N SER A 127 -0.68 5.86 4.03
CA SER A 127 -0.44 5.53 5.43
C SER A 127 1.04 5.30 5.73
N THR A 128 1.39 5.46 6.99
CA THR A 128 2.68 5.06 7.56
C THR A 128 2.39 4.18 8.78
N LEU A 129 2.74 2.91 8.68
CA LEU A 129 2.50 1.89 9.69
C LEU A 129 3.84 1.42 10.24
N LYS A 130 4.29 2.00 11.38
CA LYS A 130 5.55 1.68 12.07
C LYS A 130 6.78 1.64 11.15
N ASP A 131 6.97 0.53 10.47
CA ASP A 131 8.14 0.12 9.69
C ASP A 131 7.82 0.03 8.20
N GLU A 132 6.62 0.42 7.78
CA GLU A 132 6.18 0.42 6.39
C GLU A 132 5.48 1.74 6.02
N ILE A 133 5.71 2.19 4.79
CA ILE A 133 4.91 3.25 4.15
C ILE A 133 4.10 2.63 3.03
N VAL A 134 2.83 3.03 2.96
CA VAL A 134 1.88 2.51 1.98
C VAL A 134 1.55 3.61 0.98
N LEU A 135 1.85 3.38 -0.30
CA LEU A 135 1.50 4.27 -1.40
C LEU A 135 0.36 3.69 -2.24
N ARG A 136 -0.57 4.55 -2.68
CA ARG A 136 -1.49 4.28 -3.76
C ARG A 136 -0.92 4.82 -5.05
N VAL A 137 -0.85 3.98 -6.08
CA VAL A 137 -0.31 4.41 -7.38
C VAL A 137 -1.19 3.96 -8.52
N TYR A 138 -1.40 4.81 -9.53
CA TYR A 138 -2.05 4.41 -10.79
C TYR A 138 -0.99 3.89 -11.77
N LEU A 139 -1.07 2.61 -12.14
CA LEU A 139 -0.04 1.90 -12.91
C LEU A 139 -0.61 1.09 -14.06
N SER A 140 0.16 1.03 -15.15
CA SER A 140 0.06 -0.07 -16.10
C SER A 140 0.59 -1.36 -15.48
N LYS A 141 -0.06 -2.48 -15.78
CA LYS A 141 0.35 -3.81 -15.30
C LYS A 141 1.81 -4.12 -15.68
N LYS A 142 2.28 -3.60 -16.81
CA LYS A 142 3.66 -3.81 -17.30
C LYS A 142 4.74 -3.19 -16.40
N LEU A 143 4.37 -2.23 -15.55
CA LEU A 143 5.30 -1.53 -14.66
C LEU A 143 5.36 -2.14 -13.25
N VAL A 144 4.49 -3.10 -12.95
CA VAL A 144 4.39 -3.69 -11.61
C VAL A 144 5.71 -4.35 -11.21
N ASP A 145 6.26 -5.19 -12.08
CA ASP A 145 7.50 -5.92 -11.79
C ASP A 145 8.71 -4.97 -11.70
N ASN A 146 8.75 -3.92 -12.54
CA ASN A 146 9.78 -2.89 -12.46
C ASN A 146 9.75 -2.16 -11.11
N ILE A 147 8.55 -1.81 -10.64
CA ILE A 147 8.38 -1.14 -9.34
C ILE A 147 8.74 -2.06 -8.18
N LYS A 148 8.40 -3.36 -8.26
CA LYS A 148 8.81 -4.34 -7.24
C LYS A 148 10.32 -4.52 -7.15
N SER A 149 11.04 -4.26 -8.25
CA SER A 149 12.50 -4.39 -8.29
C SER A 149 13.25 -3.19 -7.71
N LEU A 150 12.56 -2.09 -7.38
CA LEU A 150 13.18 -0.92 -6.78
C LEU A 150 13.62 -1.21 -5.34
N ASP A 151 14.74 -0.60 -4.95
CA ASP A 151 15.21 -0.67 -3.57
C ASP A 151 14.14 -0.15 -2.60
N TYR A 152 14.08 -0.75 -1.42
CA TYR A 152 13.12 -0.44 -0.36
C TYR A 152 11.65 -0.76 -0.68
N VAL A 153 11.30 -1.18 -1.89
CA VAL A 153 9.95 -1.70 -2.18
C VAL A 153 9.83 -3.14 -1.69
N ILE A 154 8.88 -3.37 -0.79
CA ILE A 154 8.55 -4.69 -0.25
C ILE A 154 7.66 -5.45 -1.22
N ASP A 155 6.59 -4.80 -1.70
CA ASP A 155 5.66 -5.40 -2.66
C ASP A 155 4.84 -4.33 -3.40
N CYS A 156 4.27 -4.73 -4.53
CA CYS A 156 3.31 -3.95 -5.33
C CYS A 156 2.12 -4.84 -5.71
N ILE A 157 0.95 -4.56 -5.15
CA ILE A 157 -0.25 -5.39 -5.33
C ILE A 157 -1.43 -4.56 -5.84
N PRO A 158 -2.40 -5.16 -6.55
CA PRO A 158 -3.60 -4.44 -6.96
C PRO A 158 -4.36 -3.85 -5.76
N TYR A 159 -4.81 -2.60 -5.87
CA TYR A 159 -5.66 -1.97 -4.87
C TYR A 159 -7.06 -2.61 -4.90
N LEU A 160 -7.45 -3.23 -3.79
CA LEU A 160 -8.78 -3.81 -3.62
C LEU A 160 -9.71 -2.76 -3.00
N ASP A 161 -10.63 -2.24 -3.81
CA ASP A 161 -11.73 -1.43 -3.26
C ASP A 161 -12.83 -2.37 -2.77
N TYR A 162 -12.99 -2.45 -1.44
CA TYR A 162 -14.00 -3.30 -0.81
C TYR A 162 -15.42 -2.68 -0.85
N ASN A 163 -15.60 -1.47 -1.41
CA ASN A 163 -16.86 -0.73 -1.33
C ASN A 163 -17.95 -1.12 -2.35
N ASN A 164 -17.96 -2.33 -2.89
CA ASN A 164 -18.96 -2.76 -3.88
C ASN A 164 -19.81 -3.97 -3.44
N LYS A 165 -20.22 -4.00 -2.16
CA LYS A 165 -21.26 -4.91 -1.66
C LYS A 165 -21.98 -4.31 -0.45
N PHE A 166 -22.95 -3.43 -0.65
CA PHE A 166 -24.14 -3.27 0.19
C PHE A 166 -25.27 -2.69 -0.66
#